data_AF-A0AA40LLG0-F1
#
_entry.id   AF-A0AA40LLG0-F1
#
_cell.length_a   1.000
_cell.length_b   1.000
_cell.length_c   1.000
_cell.angle_alpha   90.00
_cell.angle_beta   90.00
_cell.angle_gamma   90.00
#
_symmetry.space_group_name_H-M   'P 1'
#
loop_
_entity.id
_entity.type
_entity.pdbx_description
1 polymer ?
#
loop_
_entity_poly.entity_id
_entity_poly.type
_entity_poly.pdbx_seq_one_letter_code
_entity_poly.pdbx_strand_id
1 'polypeptide(L)'
;MITTCSSPLFYLYEGEEITLTIGQAFNLAYRKFLESGGKDVETRKQIAGLQKRIQDLETENVELKNKVQDLENQLRITQVSTSPAGSLSPQSPSTDIFDMVPFSPTSHPPPVPTPNGTQPPPVPGRAAEIKRDLFGAEPFDPFSCAAGDFPPDIQSKLDEMQEGFKMGLTLEGTVFCLDPVDSKC
;
A
#
# COMPACT_ATOMS: atom_id res chain seq x y z
N MET A 1 55.73 38.58 -38.65
CA MET A 1 55.30 39.59 -37.67
C MET A 1 53.83 39.35 -37.41
N ILE A 2 53.49 38.75 -36.26
CA ILE A 2 52.10 38.56 -35.87
C ILE A 2 51.64 39.91 -35.33
N THR A 3 50.95 40.68 -36.17
CA THR A 3 50.28 41.89 -35.74
C THR A 3 49.14 41.45 -34.83
N THR A 4 49.38 41.45 -33.51
CA THR A 4 48.31 41.29 -32.53
C THR A 4 47.37 42.46 -32.73
N CYS A 5 46.18 42.21 -33.30
CA CYS A 5 45.09 43.17 -33.41
C CYS A 5 44.56 43.51 -32.00
N SER A 6 45.34 44.27 -31.24
CA SER A 6 44.95 44.87 -29.98
C SER A 6 44.26 46.20 -30.29
N SER A 7 43.15 46.12 -31.03
CA SER A 7 42.35 47.30 -31.38
C SER A 7 41.50 47.69 -30.17
N PRO A 8 41.41 48.97 -29.78
CA PRO A 8 40.58 49.42 -28.65
C PRO A 8 39.10 48.98 -28.74
N LEU A 9 38.59 48.78 -29.96
CA LEU A 9 37.25 48.25 -30.23
C LEU A 9 37.05 46.79 -29.78
N PHE A 10 38.12 45.98 -29.79
CA PHE A 10 38.06 44.58 -29.35
C PHE A 10 37.84 44.48 -27.84
N TYR A 11 38.53 45.32 -27.05
CA TYR A 11 38.35 45.36 -25.59
C TYR A 11 37.00 45.92 -25.16
N LEU A 12 36.44 46.88 -25.91
CA LEU A 12 35.09 47.38 -25.65
C LEU A 12 34.03 46.31 -25.92
N TYR A 13 34.18 45.55 -27.00
CA TYR A 13 33.28 44.45 -27.33
C TYR A 13 33.35 43.32 -26.30
N GLU A 14 34.55 42.90 -25.88
CA GLU A 14 34.71 41.91 -24.80
C GLU A 14 34.07 42.37 -23.49
N GLY A 15 34.27 43.64 -23.11
CA GLY A 15 33.66 44.20 -21.90
C GLY A 15 32.13 44.19 -21.95
N GLU A 16 31.54 44.50 -23.11
CA GLU A 16 30.09 44.47 -23.33
C GLU A 16 29.54 43.04 -23.26
N GLU A 17 30.21 42.07 -23.89
CA GLU A 17 29.83 40.65 -23.87
C GLU A 17 29.87 40.07 -22.45
N ILE A 18 30.92 40.38 -21.69
CA ILE A 18 31.07 39.95 -20.29
C ILE A 18 29.95 40.55 -19.45
N THR A 19 29.68 41.85 -19.59
CA THR A 19 28.62 42.54 -18.84
C THR A 19 27.25 41.95 -19.14
N LEU A 20 26.96 41.67 -20.40
CA LEU A 20 25.71 41.04 -20.82
C LEU A 20 25.57 39.64 -20.25
N THR A 21 26.63 38.82 -20.33
CA THR A 21 26.65 37.46 -19.80
C THR A 21 26.44 37.43 -18.29
N ILE A 22 27.12 38.33 -17.56
CA ILE A 22 26.96 38.50 -16.11
C ILE A 22 25.51 38.89 -15.79
N GLY A 23 24.96 39.88 -16.49
CA GLY A 23 23.57 40.31 -16.29
C GLY A 23 22.55 39.19 -16.53
N GLN A 24 22.76 38.38 -17.56
CA GLN A 24 21.93 37.21 -17.86
C GLN A 24 22.03 36.14 -16.76
N ALA A 25 23.24 35.86 -16.28
CA ALA A 25 23.46 34.91 -15.19
C ALA A 25 22.78 35.37 -13.89
N PHE A 26 22.88 36.66 -13.54
CA PHE A 26 22.19 37.24 -12.39
C PHE A 26 20.67 37.16 -12.53
N ASN A 27 20.12 37.50 -13.70
CA ASN A 27 18.68 37.39 -13.95
C ASN A 27 18.15 35.96 -13.80
N LEU A 28 18.91 34.97 -14.27
CA LEU A 28 18.57 33.55 -14.12
C LEU A 28 18.63 33.13 -12.64
N ALA A 29 19.69 33.51 -11.93
CA ALA A 29 19.85 33.20 -10.52
C ALA A 29 18.75 33.84 -9.65
N TYR A 30 18.38 35.09 -9.95
CA TYR A 30 17.31 35.80 -9.25
C TYR A 30 15.95 35.12 -9.43
N ARG A 31 15.64 34.68 -10.66
CA ARG A 31 14.41 33.91 -10.93
C ARG A 31 14.39 32.58 -10.17
N LYS A 32 15.50 31.84 -10.19
CA LYS A 32 15.65 30.59 -9.42
C LYS A 32 15.53 30.81 -7.91
N PHE A 33 16.10 31.90 -7.39
CA PHE A 33 15.98 32.26 -5.98
C PHE A 33 14.52 32.45 -5.57
N LEU A 34 13.76 33.25 -6.32
CA LEU A 34 12.33 33.49 -6.05
C LEU A 34 11.49 32.22 -6.17
N GLU A 35 11.73 31.41 -7.20
CA GLU A 35 11.04 30.12 -7.38
C GLU A 35 11.36 29.11 -6.27
N SER A 36 12.58 29.16 -5.72
CA SER A 36 13.03 28.26 -4.64
C SER A 36 12.63 28.74 -3.24
N GLY A 37 12.48 30.05 -3.03
CA GLY A 37 12.22 30.65 -1.73
C GLY A 37 10.90 30.20 -1.09
N GLY A 38 9.86 29.95 -1.89
CA GLY A 38 8.59 29.40 -1.40
C GLY A 38 8.61 27.88 -1.18
N LYS A 39 9.39 27.15 -2.00
CA LYS A 39 9.47 25.68 -1.94
C LYS A 39 10.13 25.20 -0.64
N ASP A 40 11.21 25.85 -0.23
CA ASP A 40 11.95 25.49 0.99
C ASP A 40 11.11 25.70 2.27
N VAL A 41 10.28 26.74 2.30
CA VAL A 41 9.37 26.99 3.44
C VAL A 41 8.30 25.90 3.54
N GLU A 42 7.69 25.52 2.41
CA GLU A 42 6.66 24.47 2.39
C GLU A 42 7.26 23.10 2.75
N THR A 43 8.45 22.75 2.23
CA THR A 43 9.17 21.52 2.59
C THR A 43 9.49 21.49 4.08
N ARG A 44 10.00 22.58 4.66
CA ARG A 44 10.25 22.66 6.11
C ARG A 44 8.98 22.48 6.93
N LYS A 45 7.86 23.06 6.48
CA LYS A 45 6.56 22.90 7.12
C LYS A 45 6.06 21.45 7.07
N GLN A 46 6.22 20.77 5.93
CA GLN A 46 5.87 19.35 5.79
C GLN A 46 6.71 18.47 6.73
N ILE A 47 8.03 18.71 6.79
CA ILE A 47 8.93 17.97 7.69
C ILE A 47 8.52 18.18 9.15
N ALA A 48 8.27 19.42 9.57
CA ALA A 48 7.82 19.72 10.93
C ALA A 48 6.46 19.06 11.27
N GLY A 49 5.53 19.05 10.30
CA GLY A 49 4.24 18.38 10.46
C GLY A 49 4.36 16.86 10.64
N LEU A 50 5.23 16.22 9.86
CA LEU A 50 5.49 14.79 9.98
C LEU A 50 6.19 14.44 11.30
N GLN A 51 7.19 15.23 11.72
CA GLN A 51 7.86 15.06 13.00
C GLN A 51 6.87 15.13 14.18
N LYS A 52 5.95 16.11 14.14
CA LYS A 52 4.89 16.22 15.14
C LYS A 52 4.00 14.98 15.15
N ARG A 53 3.57 14.51 13.98
CA ARG A 53 2.72 13.33 13.86
C ARG A 53 3.40 12.06 14.39
N ILE A 54 4.70 11.89 14.14
CA ILE A 54 5.49 10.77 14.66
C ILE A 54 5.50 10.83 16.19
N GLN A 55 5.78 11.99 16.79
CA GLN A 55 5.80 12.15 18.24
C GLN A 55 4.43 11.89 18.89
N ASP A 56 3.35 12.40 18.30
CA ASP A 56 1.99 12.16 18.78
C ASP A 56 1.67 10.66 18.77
N LEU A 57 2.00 9.97 17.66
CA LEU A 57 1.80 8.53 17.52
C LEU A 57 2.70 7.71 18.45
N GLU A 58 3.96 8.12 18.66
CA GLU A 58 4.86 7.45 19.61
C GLU A 58 4.32 7.53 21.05
N THR A 59 3.77 8.68 21.42
CA THR A 59 3.16 8.90 22.74
C THR A 59 1.93 8.02 22.92
N GLU A 60 1.01 8.04 21.94
CA GLU A 60 -0.18 7.18 21.94
C GLU A 60 0.20 5.69 21.97
N ASN A 61 1.23 5.29 21.22
CA ASN A 61 1.69 3.91 21.19
C ASN A 61 2.21 3.44 22.55
N VAL A 62 2.93 4.30 23.27
CA VAL A 62 3.39 4.02 24.64
C VAL A 62 2.20 3.90 25.59
N GLU A 63 1.23 4.80 25.50
CA GLU A 63 0.01 4.75 26.33
C GLU A 63 -0.77 3.45 26.09
N LEU A 64 -0.98 3.08 24.82
CA LEU A 64 -1.65 1.85 24.44
C LEU A 64 -0.89 0.61 24.94
N LYS A 65 0.44 0.58 24.80
CA LYS A 65 1.28 -0.50 25.34
C LYS A 65 1.13 -0.64 26.85
N ASN A 66 1.13 0.47 27.58
CA ASN A 66 0.93 0.46 29.03
C ASN A 66 -0.45 -0.09 29.40
N LYS A 67 -1.50 0.31 28.67
CA LYS A 67 -2.86 -0.17 28.90
C LYS A 67 -3.01 -1.66 28.61
N VAL A 68 -2.41 -2.15 27.52
CA VAL A 68 -2.35 -3.58 27.22
C VAL A 68 -1.65 -4.34 28.34
N GLN A 69 -0.50 -3.83 28.80
CA GLN A 69 0.25 -4.46 29.89
C GLN A 69 -0.54 -4.50 31.21
N ASP A 70 -1.26 -3.43 31.56
CA ASP A 70 -2.11 -3.41 32.77
C ASP A 70 -3.23 -4.44 32.70
N LEU A 71 -3.91 -4.54 31.56
CA LEU A 71 -4.97 -5.53 31.34
C LEU A 71 -4.42 -6.96 31.39
N GLU A 72 -3.26 -7.23 30.78
CA GLU A 72 -2.60 -8.53 30.88
C GLU A 72 -2.18 -8.88 32.32
N ASN A 73 -1.73 -7.89 33.09
CA ASN A 73 -1.43 -8.06 34.51
C ASN A 73 -2.69 -8.38 35.32
N GLN A 74 -3.79 -7.65 35.11
CA GLN A 74 -5.08 -7.94 35.75
C GLN A 74 -5.59 -9.33 35.42
N LEU A 75 -5.47 -9.77 34.16
CA LEU A 75 -5.89 -11.10 33.74
C LEU A 75 -5.04 -12.19 34.42
N ARG A 76 -3.70 -12.01 34.48
CA ARG A 76 -2.81 -12.92 35.21
C ARG A 76 -3.16 -12.99 36.70
N ILE A 77 -3.44 -11.86 37.35
CA ILE A 77 -3.81 -11.81 38.78
C ILE A 77 -5.17 -12.50 39.02
N THR A 78 -6.13 -12.31 38.12
CA THR A 78 -7.47 -12.93 38.20
C THR A 78 -7.37 -14.45 38.04
N GLN A 79 -6.60 -14.95 37.05
CA GLN A 79 -6.43 -16.38 36.81
C GLN A 79 -5.67 -17.11 37.94
N VAL A 80 -4.72 -16.44 38.61
CA VAL A 80 -4.00 -17.02 39.75
C VAL A 80 -4.85 -17.03 41.03
N SER A 81 -5.83 -16.12 41.16
CA SER A 81 -6.79 -16.12 42.29
C SER A 81 -7.93 -17.12 42.12
N THR A 82 -8.10 -17.72 40.95
CA THR A 82 -9.06 -18.80 40.68
C THR A 82 -8.32 -20.13 40.44
N SER A 83 -7.82 -20.75 41.51
CA SER A 83 -7.44 -22.17 41.49
C SER A 83 -8.61 -23.03 42.02
N PRO A 84 -8.80 -24.27 41.52
CA PRO A 84 -10.11 -24.85 41.29
C PRO A 84 -10.66 -25.58 42.53
N ALA A 85 -11.73 -25.05 43.10
CA ALA A 85 -12.62 -25.81 43.98
C ALA A 85 -14.03 -25.74 43.39
N GLY A 86 -14.41 -26.86 42.77
CA GLY A 86 -15.73 -27.25 42.27
C GLY A 86 -16.84 -26.20 42.21
N SER A 87 -17.22 -25.81 41.00
CA SER A 87 -18.62 -25.49 40.71
C SER A 87 -18.93 -25.87 39.27
N LEU A 88 -19.57 -27.03 39.12
CA LEU A 88 -20.25 -27.43 37.90
C LEU A 88 -21.49 -26.54 37.77
N SER A 89 -21.46 -25.57 36.86
CA SER A 89 -22.69 -25.06 36.24
C SER A 89 -22.57 -25.29 34.74
N PRO A 90 -23.51 -26.00 34.08
CA PRO A 90 -23.52 -26.06 32.63
C PRO A 90 -24.01 -24.69 32.14
N GLN A 91 -23.10 -23.75 31.93
CA GLN A 91 -23.43 -22.55 31.18
C GLN A 91 -23.53 -22.98 29.72
N SER A 92 -24.76 -22.90 29.22
CA SER A 92 -25.17 -23.16 27.84
C SER A 92 -24.14 -22.63 26.84
N PRO A 93 -23.72 -23.40 25.83
CA PRO A 93 -22.81 -22.88 24.82
C PRO A 93 -23.53 -21.79 24.06
N SER A 94 -23.01 -20.56 24.09
CA SER A 94 -23.44 -19.56 23.12
C SER A 94 -22.92 -20.03 21.76
N THR A 95 -23.81 -20.57 20.94
CA THR A 95 -23.49 -20.80 19.54
C THR A 95 -23.41 -19.43 18.88
N ASP A 96 -22.19 -18.89 18.75
CA ASP A 96 -21.93 -17.86 17.74
C ASP A 96 -22.32 -18.45 16.37
N ILE A 97 -22.87 -17.63 15.48
CA ILE A 97 -23.34 -18.07 14.15
C ILE A 97 -22.20 -18.68 13.32
N PHE A 98 -20.94 -18.37 13.68
CA PHE A 98 -19.73 -18.94 13.09
C PHE A 98 -19.05 -20.02 13.94
N ASP A 99 -19.60 -20.36 15.12
CA ASP A 99 -19.05 -21.40 15.97
C ASP A 99 -19.46 -22.78 15.43
N MET A 100 -18.49 -23.40 14.76
CA MET A 100 -18.62 -24.71 14.18
C MET A 100 -18.92 -25.77 15.26
N VAL A 101 -20.05 -26.45 15.12
CA VAL A 101 -20.26 -27.74 15.78
C VAL A 101 -19.37 -28.76 15.06
N PRO A 102 -18.41 -29.43 15.75
CA PRO A 102 -17.66 -30.51 15.12
C PRO A 102 -18.61 -31.65 14.75
N PHE A 103 -18.55 -32.09 13.49
CA PHE A 103 -19.34 -33.22 13.03
C PHE A 103 -18.89 -34.49 13.79
N SER A 104 -19.74 -34.95 14.70
CA SER A 104 -19.63 -36.32 15.21
C SER A 104 -19.75 -37.30 14.03
N PRO A 105 -18.99 -38.41 14.02
CA PRO A 105 -19.05 -39.38 12.93
C PRO A 105 -20.40 -40.09 12.97
N THR A 106 -21.33 -39.65 12.15
CA THR A 106 -22.60 -40.34 11.92
C THR A 106 -22.33 -41.65 11.19
N SER A 107 -22.78 -42.76 11.77
CA SER A 107 -22.77 -44.09 11.16
C SER A 107 -23.31 -44.06 9.73
N HIS A 108 -22.58 -44.67 8.81
CA HIS A 108 -22.91 -44.80 7.40
C HIS A 108 -24.35 -45.29 7.14
N PRO A 109 -25.12 -44.65 6.24
CA PRO A 109 -26.25 -45.30 5.57
C PRO A 109 -25.76 -46.15 4.37
N PRO A 110 -26.54 -47.16 3.93
CA PRO A 110 -26.10 -48.12 2.92
C PRO A 110 -25.94 -47.48 1.53
N PRO A 111 -25.11 -48.09 0.64
CA PRO A 111 -24.75 -47.49 -0.64
C PRO A 111 -25.92 -47.55 -1.62
N VAL A 112 -26.35 -46.37 -2.11
CA VAL A 112 -27.32 -46.25 -3.21
C VAL A 112 -26.53 -45.98 -4.51
N PRO A 113 -26.91 -46.61 -5.65
CA PRO A 113 -26.07 -46.58 -6.85
C PRO A 113 -26.03 -45.20 -7.52
N THR A 114 -24.83 -44.79 -7.91
CA THR A 114 -24.57 -43.71 -8.87
C THR A 114 -25.31 -43.92 -10.20
N PRO A 115 -25.79 -42.83 -10.81
CA PRO A 115 -25.31 -42.57 -12.17
C PRO A 115 -24.94 -41.09 -12.40
N ASN A 116 -23.68 -40.90 -12.81
CA ASN A 116 -23.12 -39.92 -13.74
C ASN A 116 -23.67 -38.48 -13.78
N GLY A 117 -22.74 -37.53 -13.66
CA GLY A 117 -22.73 -36.31 -14.47
C GLY A 117 -22.82 -35.03 -13.65
N THR A 118 -21.71 -34.33 -13.55
CA THR A 118 -21.50 -33.00 -12.99
C THR A 118 -22.59 -32.01 -13.40
N GLN A 119 -23.49 -31.64 -12.48
CA GLN A 119 -24.30 -30.42 -12.61
C GLN A 119 -24.23 -29.66 -11.28
N PRO A 120 -23.72 -28.41 -11.26
CA PRO A 120 -23.80 -27.58 -10.06
C PRO A 120 -25.27 -27.30 -9.72
N PRO A 121 -25.60 -27.05 -8.43
CA PRO A 121 -26.97 -26.80 -8.00
C PRO A 121 -27.59 -25.63 -8.80
N PRO A 122 -28.89 -25.68 -9.11
CA PRO A 122 -29.56 -24.61 -9.85
C PRO A 122 -29.44 -23.30 -9.05
N VAL A 123 -28.77 -22.32 -9.64
CA VAL A 123 -28.68 -20.97 -9.07
C VAL A 123 -30.10 -20.40 -9.04
N PRO A 124 -30.61 -19.88 -7.90
CA PRO A 124 -31.88 -19.20 -7.88
C PRO A 124 -31.86 -18.02 -8.86
N GLY A 125 -32.67 -18.09 -9.91
CA GLY A 125 -32.87 -16.98 -10.83
C GLY A 125 -33.39 -15.79 -10.05
N ARG A 126 -32.54 -14.77 -9.84
CA ARG A 126 -32.98 -13.51 -9.24
C ARG A 126 -33.56 -12.64 -10.34
N ALA A 127 -34.79 -12.21 -10.07
CA ALA A 127 -35.67 -11.44 -10.93
C ALA A 127 -34.96 -10.31 -11.69
N ALA A 128 -35.31 -10.18 -12.97
CA ALA A 128 -34.83 -9.16 -13.91
C ALA A 128 -35.34 -7.73 -13.61
N GLU A 129 -35.43 -7.32 -12.34
CA GLU A 129 -36.00 -6.00 -11.96
C GLU A 129 -35.24 -5.26 -10.85
N ILE A 130 -33.92 -5.45 -10.71
CA ILE A 130 -33.10 -4.52 -9.91
C ILE A 130 -32.43 -3.54 -10.87
N LYS A 131 -33.21 -2.56 -11.32
CA LYS A 131 -32.74 -1.47 -12.17
C LYS A 131 -31.93 -0.49 -11.31
N ARG A 132 -30.62 -0.72 -11.25
CA ARG A 132 -29.57 0.14 -10.67
C ARG A 132 -29.68 0.39 -9.17
N ASP A 133 -28.53 0.36 -8.50
CA ASP A 133 -28.42 0.79 -7.11
C ASP A 133 -28.80 2.28 -6.95
N LEU A 134 -29.01 2.77 -5.74
CA LEU A 134 -29.31 4.18 -5.40
C LEU A 134 -28.30 5.18 -5.99
N PHE A 135 -27.10 4.69 -6.35
CA PHE A 135 -26.04 5.45 -7.02
C PHE A 135 -25.98 5.25 -8.55
N GLY A 136 -26.95 4.55 -9.14
CA GLY A 136 -27.00 4.28 -10.57
C GLY A 136 -26.10 3.13 -11.04
N ALA A 137 -25.37 2.47 -10.13
CA ALA A 137 -24.46 1.38 -10.48
C ALA A 137 -25.23 0.09 -10.76
N GLU A 138 -24.86 -0.57 -11.86
CA GLU A 138 -25.31 -1.95 -12.12
C GLU A 138 -24.64 -2.89 -11.09
N PRO A 139 -25.35 -3.91 -10.59
CA PRO A 139 -24.73 -4.92 -9.73
C PRO A 139 -23.51 -5.55 -10.40
N PHE A 140 -22.42 -5.70 -9.64
CA PHE A 140 -21.19 -6.31 -10.15
C PHE A 140 -21.47 -7.75 -10.61
N ASP A 141 -21.21 -8.03 -11.89
CA ASP A 141 -21.35 -9.35 -12.48
C ASP A 141 -19.96 -9.90 -12.86
N PRO A 142 -19.47 -10.94 -12.14
CA PRO A 142 -18.17 -11.56 -12.39
C PRO A 142 -17.99 -12.15 -13.80
N PHE A 143 -19.07 -12.42 -14.53
CA PHE A 143 -19.01 -13.05 -15.86
C PHE A 143 -19.14 -12.07 -17.02
N SER A 144 -19.52 -10.81 -16.76
CA SER A 144 -19.61 -9.76 -17.77
C SER A 144 -18.36 -8.86 -17.84
N CYS A 145 -17.40 -9.03 -16.91
CA CYS A 145 -16.11 -8.34 -16.96
C CYS A 145 -15.25 -8.82 -18.14
N ALA A 146 -15.55 -8.31 -19.34
CA ALA A 146 -14.62 -8.38 -20.46
C ALA A 146 -13.41 -7.47 -20.16
N ALA A 147 -12.21 -7.92 -20.53
CA ALA A 147 -10.95 -7.19 -20.31
C ALA A 147 -11.02 -5.78 -20.96
N GLY A 148 -11.33 -4.76 -20.16
CA GLY A 148 -11.39 -3.36 -20.62
C GLY A 148 -12.52 -2.51 -20.05
N ASP A 149 -13.44 -3.06 -19.25
CA ASP A 149 -14.58 -2.29 -18.71
C ASP A 149 -14.32 -1.71 -17.30
N PHE A 150 -13.06 -1.38 -17.03
CA PHE A 150 -12.67 -0.68 -15.80
C PHE A 150 -12.69 0.83 -16.04
N PRO A 151 -13.10 1.63 -15.04
CA PRO A 151 -12.96 3.08 -15.11
C PRO A 151 -11.47 3.46 -15.31
N PRO A 152 -11.19 4.60 -15.96
CA PRO A 152 -9.86 4.92 -16.48
C PRO A 152 -8.77 5.03 -15.40
N ASP A 153 -9.16 5.30 -14.16
CA ASP A 153 -8.28 5.30 -12.99
C ASP A 153 -7.80 3.88 -12.63
N ILE A 154 -8.70 2.90 -12.67
CA ILE A 154 -8.37 1.49 -12.39
C ILE A 154 -7.59 0.88 -13.56
N GLN A 155 -7.96 1.18 -14.80
CA GLN A 155 -7.23 0.69 -15.97
C GLN A 155 -5.80 1.23 -16.02
N SER A 156 -5.60 2.52 -15.75
CA SER A 156 -4.27 3.13 -15.65
C SER A 156 -3.42 2.47 -14.56
N LYS A 157 -4.03 2.12 -13.42
CA LYS A 157 -3.33 1.42 -12.34
C LYS A 157 -2.92 0.00 -12.72
N LEU A 158 -3.79 -0.73 -13.43
CA LEU A 158 -3.48 -2.07 -13.95
C LEU A 158 -2.35 -2.02 -14.98
N ASP A 159 -2.37 -1.03 -15.88
CA ASP A 159 -1.33 -0.84 -16.89
C ASP A 159 0.03 -0.50 -16.23
N GLU A 160 0.04 0.38 -15.23
CA GLU A 160 1.25 0.71 -14.42
C GLU A 160 1.82 -0.54 -13.74
N MET A 161 0.96 -1.36 -13.12
CA MET A 161 1.39 -2.59 -12.46
C MET A 161 1.92 -3.62 -13.47
N GLN A 162 1.30 -3.72 -14.64
CA GLN A 162 1.74 -4.61 -15.71
C GLN A 162 3.08 -4.15 -16.31
N GLU A 163 3.29 -2.85 -16.44
CA GLU A 163 4.58 -2.27 -16.82
C GLU A 163 5.66 -2.54 -15.77
N GLY A 164 5.35 -2.36 -14.48
CA GLY A 164 6.25 -2.67 -13.37
C GLY A 164 6.66 -4.14 -13.36
N PHE A 165 5.72 -5.06 -13.58
CA PHE A 165 6.00 -6.50 -13.73
C PHE A 165 6.90 -6.78 -14.94
N LYS A 166 6.61 -6.16 -16.09
CA LYS A 166 7.42 -6.30 -17.30
C LYS A 166 8.86 -5.84 -17.05
N MET A 167 9.04 -4.69 -16.42
CA MET A 167 10.37 -4.14 -16.09
C MET A 167 11.15 -4.97 -15.06
N GLY A 168 10.46 -5.56 -14.08
CA GLY A 168 11.09 -6.45 -13.09
C GLY A 168 11.48 -7.82 -13.66
N LEU A 169 10.91 -8.22 -14.79
CA LEU A 169 11.16 -9.52 -15.45
C LEU A 169 12.12 -9.43 -16.65
N THR A 170 12.48 -8.23 -17.13
CA THR A 170 13.52 -8.08 -18.16
C THR A 170 14.88 -8.43 -17.57
N LEU A 171 15.26 -9.70 -17.69
CA LEU A 171 16.59 -10.25 -17.43
C LEU A 171 17.59 -9.79 -18.51
N GLU A 172 17.87 -8.50 -18.59
CA GLU A 172 19.04 -7.99 -19.31
C GLU A 172 20.07 -7.48 -18.30
N GLY A 173 20.82 -8.42 -17.69
CA GLY A 173 22.00 -8.13 -16.90
C GLY A 173 22.10 -8.91 -15.58
N THR A 174 22.72 -10.10 -15.64
CA THR A 174 23.75 -10.65 -14.69
C THR A 174 23.77 -10.09 -13.24
N VAL A 175 23.80 -10.83 -12.12
CA VAL A 175 24.09 -12.23 -11.75
C VAL A 175 23.38 -12.50 -10.40
N PHE A 176 22.63 -13.58 -10.26
CA PHE A 176 22.27 -14.09 -8.92
C PHE A 176 23.51 -14.73 -8.29
N CYS A 177 24.24 -14.00 -7.45
CA CYS A 177 25.22 -14.61 -6.56
C CYS A 177 24.48 -15.03 -5.29
N LEU A 178 24.07 -16.29 -5.22
CA LEU A 178 23.75 -16.91 -3.94
C LEU A 178 25.10 -17.20 -3.27
N ASP A 179 25.45 -16.44 -2.24
CA ASP A 179 26.60 -16.75 -1.40
C ASP A 179 26.46 -18.19 -0.86
N PRO A 180 27.49 -19.05 -0.98
CA PRO A 180 27.45 -20.38 -0.40
C PRO A 180 27.46 -20.23 1.12
N VAL A 181 26.38 -20.70 1.74
CA VAL A 181 26.25 -20.89 3.19
C VAL A 181 27.45 -21.67 3.71
N ASP A 182 28.26 -21.01 4.55
CA ASP A 182 29.33 -21.64 5.34
C ASP A 182 28.72 -22.71 6.25
N SER A 183 28.72 -23.94 5.75
CA SER A 183 28.43 -25.14 6.52
C SER A 183 29.77 -25.67 7.05
N LYS A 184 30.13 -25.27 8.25
CA LYS A 184 31.20 -25.94 8.99
C LYS A 184 30.74 -26.30 10.39
N CYS A 185 30.76 -27.61 10.62
CA CYS A 185 30.63 -28.29 11.90
C CYS A 185 31.66 -27.80 12.94
#